data_AF-A0A2J8Q2S1-F1
#
_entry.id   AF-A0A2J8Q2S1-F1
#
_cell.length_a   1.000
_cell.length_b   1.000
_cell.length_c   1.000
_cell.angle_alpha   90.00
_cell.angle_beta   90.00
_cell.angle_gamma   90.00
#
_symmetry.space_group_name_H-M   'P 1'
#
loop_
_entity.id
_entity.type
_entity.pdbx_description
1 polymer ?
#
loop_
_entity_poly.entity_id
_entity_poly.type
_entity_poly.pdbx_seq_one_letter_code
_entity_poly.pdbx_strand_id
1 'polypeptide(L)'
;MGFSNMEDDGPEEEERVAEPQPNFNTPQVLRFEELLANLLNEQHQIAKELFEQLKMKKPSAKQQKEVEKVKPQCKEVHQTLILDPAQRKRLQQQMQQHVQLLTQIHLLATCNPNLNPEASSTRICLKELGTFAQSSIALHHQYNPKFQTLFQPCNLMGAMQLIEDFSTHVSIDCSPHKTVKKTANEFPCLPKQVAWILATSKVFMY
;
A
#
# COMPACT_ATOMS: atom_id res chain seq x y z
N MET A 1 -62.29 52.24 8.37
CA MET A 1 -62.60 51.25 7.30
C MET A 1 -61.29 50.77 6.72
N GLY A 2 -61.14 49.47 6.51
CA GLY A 2 -59.86 48.83 6.20
C GLY A 2 -59.64 48.39 4.75
N PHE A 3 -58.56 47.61 4.62
CA PHE A 3 -58.10 46.67 3.57
C PHE A 3 -57.47 47.17 2.25
N SER A 4 -56.21 46.75 2.02
CA SER A 4 -55.68 45.96 0.86
C SER A 4 -54.13 45.94 0.92
N ASN A 5 -53.46 44.80 1.18
CA ASN A 5 -52.98 43.72 0.28
C ASN A 5 -51.96 44.14 -0.81
N MET A 6 -50.73 43.64 -0.71
CA MET A 6 -49.98 42.98 -1.80
C MET A 6 -48.63 42.44 -1.27
N GLU A 7 -48.41 41.13 -1.47
CA GLU A 7 -47.09 40.50 -1.51
C GLU A 7 -46.14 41.26 -2.46
N ASP A 8 -44.88 41.42 -2.06
CA ASP A 8 -43.76 41.68 -2.97
C ASP A 8 -42.62 40.72 -2.65
N ASP A 9 -42.22 40.02 -3.69
CA ASP A 9 -41.30 38.88 -3.77
C ASP A 9 -39.87 39.43 -3.93
N GLY A 10 -38.94 39.00 -3.07
CA GLY A 10 -37.55 39.42 -3.09
C GLY A 10 -36.64 38.24 -2.80
N PRO A 11 -35.69 37.89 -3.68
CA PRO A 11 -35.04 36.59 -3.69
C PRO A 11 -34.12 36.43 -2.48
N GLU A 12 -34.17 35.23 -1.90
CA GLU A 12 -33.20 34.72 -0.94
C GLU A 12 -31.79 34.98 -1.49
N GLU A 13 -30.95 35.73 -0.75
CA GLU A 13 -29.53 35.85 -1.08
C GLU A 13 -28.91 34.47 -0.98
N GLU A 14 -28.65 33.90 -2.15
CA GLU A 14 -27.81 32.74 -2.38
C GLU A 14 -26.44 33.02 -1.74
N GLU A 15 -26.23 32.51 -0.53
CA GLU A 15 -24.92 32.49 0.12
C GLU A 15 -23.99 31.68 -0.78
N ARG A 16 -23.27 32.39 -1.64
CA ARG A 16 -22.19 31.82 -2.45
C ARG A 16 -21.11 31.36 -1.49
N VAL A 17 -21.20 30.10 -1.08
CA VAL A 17 -20.13 29.39 -0.38
C VAL A 17 -18.93 29.40 -1.31
N ALA A 18 -17.99 30.28 -1.02
CA ALA A 18 -16.70 30.35 -1.71
C ALA A 18 -16.02 28.99 -1.56
N GLU A 19 -15.68 28.35 -2.69
CA GLU A 19 -14.92 27.10 -2.68
C GLU A 19 -13.58 27.33 -1.97
N PRO A 20 -13.25 26.56 -0.91
CA PRO A 20 -12.00 26.73 -0.20
C PRO A 20 -10.87 26.24 -1.10
N GLN A 21 -9.99 27.17 -1.48
CA GLN A 21 -8.78 26.90 -2.24
C GLN A 21 -7.94 25.81 -1.51
N PRO A 22 -7.49 24.75 -2.20
CA PRO A 22 -6.87 23.61 -1.52
C PRO A 22 -5.51 23.99 -0.90
N ASN A 23 -5.42 23.88 0.43
CA ASN A 23 -4.18 24.04 1.21
C ASN A 23 -3.31 22.78 1.07
N PHE A 24 -2.01 22.97 0.83
CA PHE A 24 -0.97 21.94 0.74
C PHE A 24 -0.92 20.98 1.96
N ASN A 25 -1.41 21.40 3.12
CA ASN A 25 -1.34 20.63 4.37
C ASN A 25 -2.60 19.82 4.70
N THR A 26 -3.65 19.88 3.88
CA THR A 26 -4.85 19.07 4.07
C THR A 26 -4.78 17.89 3.11
N PRO A 27 -4.66 16.63 3.57
CA PRO A 27 -4.77 15.49 2.68
C PRO A 27 -6.12 15.57 1.99
N GLN A 28 -6.11 15.68 0.66
CA GLN A 28 -7.33 15.56 -0.13
C GLN A 28 -7.97 14.23 0.26
N VAL A 29 -9.21 14.27 0.74
CA VAL A 29 -9.98 13.07 1.02
C VAL A 29 -10.30 12.44 -0.32
N LEU A 30 -9.35 11.67 -0.85
CA LEU A 30 -9.57 10.80 -1.99
C LEU A 30 -10.67 9.83 -1.55
N ARG A 31 -11.86 9.99 -2.13
CA ARG A 31 -13.03 9.11 -1.93
C ARG A 31 -12.77 7.76 -2.61
N PHE A 32 -11.78 7.02 -2.09
CA PHE A 32 -11.36 5.73 -2.63
C PHE A 32 -12.54 4.75 -2.74
N GLU A 33 -13.51 4.85 -1.84
CA GLU A 33 -14.70 4.01 -1.83
C GLU A 33 -15.56 4.19 -3.10
N GLU A 34 -15.73 5.43 -3.56
CA GLU A 34 -16.48 5.74 -4.78
C GLU A 34 -15.71 5.31 -6.05
N LEU A 35 -14.39 5.54 -6.08
CA LEU A 35 -13.53 5.08 -7.18
C LEU A 35 -13.53 3.55 -7.30
N LEU A 36 -13.50 2.83 -6.17
CA LEU A 36 -13.58 1.38 -6.15
C LEU A 36 -14.97 0.87 -6.57
N ALA A 37 -16.04 1.53 -6.13
CA ALA A 37 -17.40 1.19 -6.53
C ALA A 37 -17.59 1.36 -8.05
N ASN A 38 -17.08 2.44 -8.63
CA ASN A 38 -17.14 2.69 -10.07
C ASN A 38 -16.36 1.64 -10.87
N LEU A 39 -15.15 1.29 -10.42
CA LEU A 39 -14.37 0.23 -11.06
C LEU A 39 -15.10 -1.12 -11.01
N LEU A 40 -15.68 -1.50 -9.87
CA LEU A 40 -16.44 -2.75 -9.75
C LEU A 40 -17.68 -2.77 -10.65
N ASN A 41 -18.39 -1.65 -10.74
CA ASN A 41 -19.56 -1.52 -11.61
C ASN A 41 -19.18 -1.61 -13.09
N GLU A 42 -18.10 -0.95 -13.50
CA GLU A 42 -17.59 -1.00 -14.86
C GLU A 42 -17.21 -2.43 -15.27
N GLN A 43 -16.48 -3.14 -14.39
CA GLN A 43 -16.15 -4.56 -14.62
C GLN A 43 -17.40 -5.45 -14.71
N HIS A 44 -18.43 -5.18 -13.90
CA HIS A 44 -19.69 -5.92 -13.96
C HIS A 44 -20.43 -5.68 -15.28
N GLN A 45 -20.47 -4.44 -15.76
CA GLN A 45 -21.12 -4.09 -17.04
C GLN A 45 -20.41 -4.77 -18.22
N ILE A 46 -19.07 -4.72 -18.26
CA ILE A 46 -18.27 -5.39 -19.30
C ILE A 46 -18.52 -6.91 -19.30
N ALA A 47 -18.51 -7.54 -18.13
CA ALA A 47 -18.77 -8.97 -18.01
C ALA A 47 -20.18 -9.35 -18.49
N LYS A 48 -21.19 -8.53 -18.14
CA LYS A 48 -22.57 -8.71 -18.58
C LYS A 48 -22.71 -8.55 -20.08
N GLU A 49 -22.03 -7.57 -20.68
CA GLU A 49 -22.04 -7.35 -22.12
C GLU A 49 -21.39 -8.52 -22.88
N LEU A 50 -20.21 -8.99 -22.43
CA LEU A 50 -19.54 -10.15 -23.03
C LEU A 50 -20.42 -11.41 -22.95
N PHE A 51 -21.12 -11.62 -21.84
CA PHE A 51 -22.02 -12.75 -21.67
C PHE A 51 -23.23 -12.69 -22.61
N GLU A 52 -23.84 -11.50 -22.78
CA GLU A 52 -24.91 -11.30 -23.75
C GLU A 52 -24.42 -11.44 -25.20
N GLN A 53 -23.21 -10.95 -25.54
CA GLN A 53 -22.61 -11.18 -26.86
C GLN A 53 -22.40 -12.68 -27.15
N LEU A 54 -21.98 -13.47 -26.15
CA LEU A 54 -21.86 -14.93 -26.28
C LEU A 54 -23.22 -15.63 -26.39
N LYS A 55 -24.25 -15.12 -25.72
CA LYS A 55 -25.62 -15.63 -25.79
C LYS A 55 -26.28 -15.33 -27.14
N MET A 56 -25.98 -14.19 -27.75
CA MET A 56 -26.44 -13.80 -29.09
C MET A 56 -25.64 -14.48 -30.22
N LYS A 57 -24.42 -14.95 -29.97
CA LYS A 57 -23.59 -15.74 -30.91
C LYS A 57 -23.80 -17.25 -30.82
N LYS A 58 -25.03 -17.72 -30.62
CA LYS A 58 -25.39 -19.14 -30.82
C LYS A 58 -25.91 -19.37 -32.25
N PRO A 59 -25.14 -19.94 -33.18
CA PRO A 59 -25.71 -20.73 -34.26
C PRO A 59 -26.02 -22.15 -33.77
N SER A 60 -27.14 -22.66 -34.25
CA SER A 60 -27.70 -23.97 -33.97
C SER A 60 -26.90 -25.11 -34.62
N ALA A 61 -26.74 -26.20 -33.85
CA ALA A 61 -26.64 -27.60 -34.27
C ALA A 61 -25.40 -28.12 -35.04
N LYS A 62 -24.62 -29.03 -34.41
CA LYS A 62 -24.69 -30.50 -34.58
C LYS A 62 -23.47 -31.20 -33.96
N GLN A 63 -23.71 -32.45 -33.57
CA GLN A 63 -22.83 -33.40 -32.90
C GLN A 63 -21.49 -33.64 -33.62
N GLN A 64 -20.40 -33.82 -32.86
CA GLN A 64 -19.44 -34.90 -33.09
C GLN A 64 -18.56 -35.13 -31.86
N LYS A 65 -18.53 -36.38 -31.39
CA LYS A 65 -17.53 -36.91 -30.46
C LYS A 65 -16.19 -36.95 -31.19
N GLU A 66 -15.13 -36.41 -30.60
CA GLU A 66 -13.79 -36.94 -30.82
C GLU A 66 -12.90 -36.70 -29.60
N VAL A 67 -12.15 -37.73 -29.25
CA VAL A 67 -11.17 -37.80 -28.17
C VAL A 67 -9.93 -37.06 -28.62
N GLU A 68 -9.57 -35.95 -27.98
CA GLU A 68 -8.20 -35.42 -28.12
C GLU A 68 -7.76 -34.68 -26.87
N LYS A 69 -6.64 -35.16 -26.29
CA LYS A 69 -5.74 -34.52 -25.32
C LYS A 69 -6.36 -33.49 -24.38
N VAL A 70 -6.46 -33.87 -23.10
CA VAL A 70 -6.50 -32.94 -21.97
C VAL A 70 -5.18 -32.14 -21.96
N LYS A 71 -5.14 -31.09 -22.78
CA LYS A 71 -4.27 -29.94 -22.60
C LYS A 71 -4.62 -29.40 -21.21
N PRO A 72 -3.67 -29.11 -20.31
CA PRO A 72 -4.01 -28.41 -19.09
C PRO A 72 -4.62 -27.09 -19.55
N GLN A 73 -5.94 -26.99 -19.39
CA GLN A 73 -6.70 -25.80 -19.67
C GLN A 73 -6.07 -24.77 -18.76
N CYS A 74 -5.25 -23.90 -19.35
CA CYS A 74 -4.72 -22.73 -18.71
C CYS A 74 -5.96 -21.91 -18.39
N LYS A 75 -6.52 -22.15 -17.19
CA LYS A 75 -7.62 -21.38 -16.64
C LYS A 75 -7.17 -19.94 -16.80
N GLU A 76 -7.96 -19.14 -17.54
CA GLU A 76 -7.72 -17.72 -17.73
C GLU A 76 -7.30 -17.15 -16.38
N VAL A 77 -6.03 -16.77 -16.30
CA VAL A 77 -5.50 -16.17 -15.08
C VAL A 77 -6.19 -14.82 -15.03
N HIS A 78 -7.20 -14.77 -14.17
CA HIS A 78 -8.02 -13.60 -13.88
C HIS A 78 -7.16 -12.33 -13.89
N GLN A 79 -7.58 -11.37 -14.72
CA GLN A 79 -7.08 -10.00 -14.84
C GLN A 79 -5.95 -9.66 -13.87
N THR A 80 -4.72 -9.99 -14.25
CA THR A 80 -3.56 -9.45 -13.56
C THR A 80 -3.52 -7.97 -13.90
N LEU A 81 -3.54 -7.09 -12.88
CA LEU A 81 -3.35 -5.65 -13.07
C LEU A 81 -2.06 -5.42 -13.87
N ILE A 82 -2.18 -5.04 -15.14
CA ILE A 82 -1.02 -4.79 -15.99
C ILE A 82 -0.57 -3.35 -15.73
N LEU A 83 0.58 -3.21 -15.07
CA LEU A 83 1.19 -1.92 -14.83
C LEU A 83 1.99 -1.46 -16.05
N ASP A 84 1.81 -0.22 -16.47
CA ASP A 84 2.70 0.39 -17.47
C ASP A 84 4.14 0.58 -16.90
N PRO A 85 5.16 0.85 -17.73
CA PRO A 85 6.54 1.01 -17.26
C PRO A 85 6.73 2.15 -16.23
N ALA A 86 5.96 3.23 -16.30
CA ALA A 86 6.03 4.35 -15.36
C ALA A 86 5.40 3.96 -14.02
N GLN A 87 4.25 3.30 -14.03
CA GLN A 87 3.59 2.74 -12.85
C GLN A 87 4.47 1.70 -12.17
N ARG A 88 5.13 0.81 -12.93
CA ARG A 88 6.08 -0.16 -12.37
C ARG A 88 7.23 0.51 -11.65
N LYS A 89 7.84 1.54 -12.25
CA LYS A 89 8.91 2.32 -11.61
C LYS A 89 8.44 3.00 -10.33
N ARG A 90 7.26 3.64 -10.37
CA ARG A 90 6.67 4.30 -9.20
C ARG A 90 6.39 3.29 -8.08
N LEU A 91 5.82 2.13 -8.41
CA LEU A 91 5.55 1.08 -7.43
C LEU A 91 6.85 0.56 -6.83
N GLN A 92 7.89 0.33 -7.63
CA GLN A 92 9.19 -0.09 -7.14
C GLN A 92 9.77 0.91 -6.15
N GLN A 93 9.69 2.22 -6.46
CA GLN A 93 10.14 3.28 -5.56
C GLN A 93 9.32 3.31 -4.27
N GLN A 94 7.99 3.20 -4.35
CA GLN A 94 7.13 3.15 -3.17
C GLN A 94 7.44 1.93 -2.29
N MET A 95 7.73 0.78 -2.89
CA MET A 95 8.15 -0.42 -2.14
C MET A 95 9.50 -0.23 -1.46
N GLN A 96 10.48 0.41 -2.11
CA GLN A 96 11.77 0.73 -1.49
C GLN A 96 11.58 1.66 -0.28
N GLN A 97 10.81 2.75 -0.45
CA GLN A 97 10.51 3.70 0.61
C GLN A 97 9.72 3.06 1.76
N HIS A 98 8.78 2.16 1.44
CA HIS A 98 8.01 1.44 2.45
C HIS A 98 8.90 0.53 3.31
N VAL A 99 9.80 -0.24 2.68
CA VAL A 99 10.77 -1.07 3.41
C VAL A 99 11.67 -0.22 4.29
N GLN A 100 12.16 0.91 3.78
CA GLN A 100 12.95 1.86 4.54
C GLN A 100 12.19 2.38 5.77
N LEU A 101 10.95 2.82 5.59
CA LEU A 101 10.11 3.31 6.69
C LEU A 101 9.84 2.24 7.74
N LEU A 102 9.43 1.03 7.34
CA LEU A 102 9.19 -0.08 8.27
C LEU A 102 10.44 -0.40 9.10
N THR A 103 11.61 -0.35 8.47
CA THR A 103 12.90 -0.61 9.13
C THR A 103 13.24 0.50 10.12
N GLN A 104 13.01 1.77 9.77
CA GLN A 104 13.22 2.89 10.69
C GLN A 104 12.29 2.80 11.90
N ILE A 105 10.99 2.53 11.67
CA ILE A 105 10.02 2.34 12.75
C ILE A 105 10.47 1.20 13.66
N HIS A 106 10.90 0.06 13.11
CA HIS A 106 11.38 -1.06 13.92
C HIS A 106 12.54 -0.67 14.84
N LEU A 107 13.57 0.01 14.32
CA LEU A 107 14.74 0.41 15.10
C LEU A 107 14.40 1.42 16.20
N LEU A 108 13.54 2.40 15.88
CA LEU A 108 13.10 3.43 16.82
C LEU A 108 12.18 2.85 17.90
N ALA A 109 11.24 1.99 17.51
CA ALA A 109 10.25 1.38 18.39
C ALA A 109 10.88 0.37 19.36
N THR A 110 11.87 -0.42 18.91
CA THR A 110 12.58 -1.39 19.77
C THR A 110 13.28 -0.73 20.97
N CYS A 111 13.63 0.56 20.85
CA CYS A 111 14.22 1.33 21.96
C CYS A 111 13.21 1.73 23.05
N ASN A 112 11.92 1.55 22.81
CA ASN A 112 10.86 1.95 23.73
C ASN A 112 9.93 0.75 23.99
N PRO A 113 9.91 0.19 25.21
CA PRO A 113 9.05 -0.96 25.53
C PRO A 113 7.57 -0.74 25.24
N ASN A 114 7.07 0.50 25.30
CA ASN A 114 5.68 0.83 24.99
C ASN A 114 5.35 0.69 23.50
N LEU A 115 6.36 0.68 22.64
CA LEU A 115 6.22 0.55 21.18
C LEU A 115 6.63 -0.85 20.68
N ASN A 116 6.78 -1.82 21.59
CA ASN A 116 7.06 -3.21 21.22
C ASN A 116 6.04 -3.83 20.25
N PRO A 117 4.72 -3.54 20.35
CA PRO A 117 3.76 -4.00 19.35
C PRO A 117 4.12 -3.51 17.95
N GLU A 118 4.47 -2.23 17.79
CA GLU A 118 4.85 -1.61 16.53
C GLU A 118 6.17 -2.19 15.99
N ALA A 119 7.17 -2.39 16.86
CA ALA A 119 8.41 -3.06 16.49
C ALA A 119 8.16 -4.50 15.99
N SER A 120 7.24 -5.22 16.64
CA SER A 120 6.87 -6.59 16.27
C SER A 120 6.10 -6.63 14.95
N SER A 121 5.10 -5.76 14.80
CA SER A 121 4.28 -5.65 13.58
C SER A 121 5.13 -5.29 12.37
N THR A 122 6.02 -4.30 12.48
CA THR A 122 6.90 -3.91 11.37
C THR A 122 7.85 -5.04 10.96
N ARG A 123 8.38 -5.81 11.92
CA ARG A 123 9.19 -7.00 11.64
C ARG A 123 8.37 -8.08 10.90
N ILE A 124 7.12 -8.32 11.32
CA ILE A 124 6.22 -9.28 10.66
C ILE A 124 5.95 -8.83 9.22
N CYS A 125 5.57 -7.56 9.01
CA CYS A 125 5.30 -7.04 7.66
C CYS A 125 6.49 -7.21 6.72
N LEU A 126 7.72 -6.94 7.18
CA LEU A 126 8.92 -7.15 6.36
C LEU A 126 9.14 -8.63 5.98
N LYS A 127 8.90 -9.54 6.92
CA LYS A 127 9.00 -10.99 6.66
C LYS A 127 7.92 -11.50 5.72
N GLU A 128 6.69 -11.03 5.91
CA GLU A 128 5.56 -11.36 5.03
C GLU A 128 5.80 -10.85 3.62
N LEU A 129 6.32 -9.62 3.47
CA LEU A 129 6.70 -9.09 2.15
C LEU A 129 7.76 -9.96 1.48
N GLY A 130 8.78 -10.41 2.22
CA GLY A 130 9.78 -11.36 1.72
C GLY A 130 9.17 -12.70 1.29
N THR A 131 8.27 -13.24 2.10
CA THR A 131 7.56 -14.49 1.80
C THR A 131 6.66 -14.36 0.57
N PHE A 132 5.99 -13.22 0.43
CA PHE A 132 5.15 -12.90 -0.71
C PHE A 132 5.97 -12.78 -2.00
N ALA A 133 7.11 -12.09 -1.94
CA ALA A 133 8.05 -11.99 -3.04
C ALA A 133 8.56 -13.37 -3.50
N GLN A 134 9.00 -14.21 -2.56
CA GLN A 134 9.48 -15.56 -2.85
C GLN A 134 8.39 -16.43 -3.48
N SER A 135 7.18 -16.37 -2.93
CA SER A 135 6.02 -17.11 -3.44
C SER A 135 5.66 -16.67 -4.86
N SER A 136 5.69 -15.36 -5.14
CA SER A 136 5.48 -14.79 -6.48
C SER A 136 6.53 -15.29 -7.47
N ILE A 137 7.81 -15.29 -7.08
CA ILE A 137 8.90 -15.79 -7.94
C ILE A 137 8.72 -17.29 -8.21
N ALA A 138 8.45 -18.09 -7.19
CA ALA A 138 8.27 -19.54 -7.32
C ALA A 138 7.11 -19.88 -8.29
N LEU A 139 5.99 -19.14 -8.20
CA LEU A 139 4.84 -19.32 -9.09
C LEU A 139 5.19 -19.05 -10.56
N HIS A 140 5.99 -18.02 -10.83
CA HIS A 140 6.34 -17.62 -12.20
C HIS A 140 7.60 -18.29 -12.74
N HIS A 141 8.40 -18.94 -11.90
CA HIS A 141 9.70 -19.52 -12.26
C HIS A 141 9.61 -20.52 -13.44
N GLN A 142 8.54 -21.32 -13.50
CA GLN A 142 8.33 -22.32 -14.55
C GLN A 142 8.05 -21.71 -15.92
N TYR A 143 7.48 -20.50 -15.96
CA TYR A 143 7.09 -19.82 -17.20
C TYR A 143 8.12 -18.77 -17.64
N ASN A 144 8.80 -18.15 -16.67
CA ASN A 144 9.82 -17.14 -16.91
C ASN A 144 10.87 -17.19 -15.80
N PRO A 145 12.03 -17.83 -16.03
CA PRO A 145 13.09 -17.93 -15.02
C PRO A 145 13.76 -16.58 -14.70
N LYS A 146 13.55 -15.55 -15.53
CA LYS A 146 14.02 -14.17 -15.31
C LYS A 146 12.95 -13.26 -14.71
N PHE A 147 11.82 -13.83 -14.25
CA PHE A 147 10.78 -13.07 -13.61
C PHE A 147 11.31 -12.38 -12.35
N GLN A 148 11.04 -11.07 -12.24
CA GLN A 148 11.35 -10.28 -11.06
C GLN A 148 10.05 -9.69 -10.52
N THR A 149 9.79 -9.93 -9.24
CA THR A 149 8.64 -9.35 -8.55
C THR A 149 8.96 -7.95 -8.05
N LEU A 150 8.03 -7.01 -8.21
CA LEU A 150 8.14 -5.65 -7.69
C LEU A 150 8.06 -5.62 -6.15
N PHE A 151 7.58 -6.70 -5.53
CA PHE A 151 7.49 -6.88 -4.09
C PHE A 151 8.80 -7.34 -3.45
N GLN A 152 9.87 -7.50 -4.24
CA GLN A 152 11.24 -7.68 -3.76
C GLN A 152 12.07 -6.44 -4.07
N PRO A 153 11.85 -5.31 -3.37
CA PRO A 153 12.70 -4.14 -3.53
C PRO A 153 14.13 -4.47 -3.10
N CYS A 154 15.10 -3.79 -3.71
CA CYS A 154 16.53 -4.12 -3.53
C CYS A 154 17.04 -3.96 -2.09
N ASN A 155 16.37 -3.16 -1.26
CA ASN A 155 16.71 -2.93 0.14
C ASN A 155 16.04 -3.92 1.11
N LEU A 156 15.14 -4.80 0.66
CA LEU A 156 14.41 -5.72 1.56
C LEU A 156 15.32 -6.71 2.29
N MET A 157 16.21 -7.39 1.57
CA MET A 157 17.13 -8.36 2.19
C MET A 157 18.06 -7.69 3.20
N GLY A 158 18.59 -6.51 2.84
CA GLY A 158 19.43 -5.71 3.73
C GLY A 158 18.67 -5.23 4.97
N ALA A 159 17.41 -4.82 4.82
CA ALA A 159 16.55 -4.42 5.93
C ALA A 159 16.30 -5.58 6.91
N MET A 160 15.95 -6.77 6.41
CA MET A 160 15.70 -7.93 7.27
C MET A 160 16.96 -8.35 8.04
N GLN A 161 18.11 -8.39 7.37
CA GLN A 161 19.40 -8.70 8.00
C GLN A 161 19.73 -7.67 9.09
N LEU A 162 19.58 -6.39 8.78
CA LEU A 162 19.89 -5.29 9.70
C LEU A 162 19.05 -5.35 10.98
N ILE A 163 17.77 -5.71 10.87
CA ILE A 163 16.89 -5.89 12.03
C ILE A 163 17.31 -7.09 12.87
N GLU A 164 17.69 -8.20 12.23
CA GLU A 164 18.17 -9.39 12.93
C GLU A 164 19.48 -9.09 13.68
N ASP A 165 20.45 -8.48 13.00
CA ASP A 165 21.72 -8.06 13.59
C ASP A 165 21.51 -7.05 14.74
N PHE A 166 20.55 -6.13 14.60
CA PHE A 166 20.22 -5.19 15.66
C PHE A 166 19.68 -5.91 16.91
N SER A 167 18.80 -6.88 16.72
CA SER A 167 18.20 -7.64 17.83
C SER A 167 19.18 -8.55 18.58
N THR A 168 20.24 -9.02 17.92
CA THR A 168 21.27 -9.88 18.53
C THR A 168 22.37 -9.10 19.22
N HIS A 169 22.72 -7.91 18.71
CA HIS A 169 23.90 -7.17 19.17
C HIS A 169 23.59 -5.97 20.07
N VAL A 170 22.35 -5.49 20.13
CA VAL A 170 22.00 -4.30 20.90
C VAL A 170 21.21 -4.69 22.16
N SER A 171 21.93 -4.84 23.27
CA SER A 171 21.31 -4.73 24.59
C SER A 171 21.03 -3.26 24.85
N ILE A 172 19.84 -2.80 24.48
CA ILE A 172 19.41 -1.44 24.80
C ILE A 172 19.18 -1.43 26.30
N ASP A 173 20.08 -0.80 27.06
CA ASP A 173 19.86 -0.52 28.47
C ASP A 173 18.77 0.54 28.58
N CYS A 174 17.52 0.12 28.40
CA CYS A 174 16.30 0.92 28.53
C CYS A 174 15.99 1.25 30.00
N SER A 175 16.96 1.08 30.91
CA SER A 175 16.84 1.46 32.30
C SER A 175 16.36 2.90 32.38
N PRO A 176 15.26 3.20 33.09
CA PRO A 176 14.82 4.57 33.27
C PRO A 176 15.97 5.31 33.93
N HIS A 177 16.62 6.21 33.16
CA HIS A 177 17.71 7.00 33.68
C HIS A 177 17.23 7.68 34.96
N LYS A 178 17.89 7.34 36.08
CA LYS A 178 17.63 7.97 37.38
C LYS A 178 17.56 9.46 37.16
N THR A 179 16.52 10.08 37.71
CA THR A 179 16.22 11.51 37.68
C THR A 179 17.41 12.33 38.19
N VAL A 180 18.43 12.51 37.34
CA VAL A 180 19.37 13.59 37.46
C VAL A 180 18.59 14.84 37.06
N LYS A 181 18.68 15.86 37.92
CA LYS A 181 17.87 17.08 37.90
C LYS A 181 17.67 17.57 36.46
N LYS A 182 16.43 17.45 35.96
CA LYS A 182 15.99 17.99 34.67
C LYS A 182 16.32 19.46 34.61
N THR A 183 17.40 19.81 33.91
CA THR A 183 17.49 21.13 33.29
C THR A 183 16.46 21.11 32.15
N ALA A 184 15.76 22.22 31.93
CA ALA A 184 14.56 22.30 31.07
C ALA A 184 14.83 22.05 29.56
N ASN A 185 15.98 21.47 29.18
CA ASN A 185 16.48 21.40 27.81
C ASN A 185 17.06 20.04 27.39
N GLU A 186 16.98 18.99 28.23
CA GLU A 186 17.38 17.64 27.80
C GLU A 186 16.23 16.93 27.09
N PHE A 187 16.23 17.01 25.76
CA PHE A 187 15.40 16.15 24.91
C PHE A 187 15.92 14.72 24.98
N PRO A 188 15.04 13.68 24.98
CA PRO A 188 15.48 12.30 24.89
C PRO A 188 16.27 12.12 23.59
N CYS A 189 17.58 11.91 23.71
CA CYS A 189 18.44 11.69 22.57
C CYS A 189 18.30 10.25 22.08
N LEU A 190 18.27 10.07 20.76
CA LEU A 190 18.26 8.75 20.15
C LEU A 190 19.54 7.98 20.55
N PRO A 191 19.47 6.67 20.89
CA PRO A 191 20.66 5.90 21.20
C PRO A 191 21.70 6.01 20.08
N LYS A 192 22.97 6.24 20.44
CA LYS A 192 24.07 6.51 19.49
C LYS A 192 24.15 5.46 18.38
N GLN A 193 23.94 4.19 18.72
CA GLN A 193 23.97 3.09 17.76
C GLN A 193 22.86 3.19 16.72
N VAL A 194 21.64 3.54 17.15
CA VAL A 194 20.49 3.69 16.24
C VAL A 194 20.69 4.92 15.35
N ALA A 195 21.13 6.04 15.92
CA ALA A 195 21.46 7.23 15.15
C ALA A 195 22.52 6.95 14.08
N TRP A 196 23.58 6.21 14.43
CA TRP A 196 24.63 5.81 13.51
C TRP A 196 24.11 4.91 12.39
N ILE A 197 23.31 3.88 12.73
CA ILE A 197 22.71 2.96 11.75
C ILE A 197 21.83 3.74 10.76
N LEU A 198 20.96 4.63 11.25
CA LEU A 198 20.09 5.45 10.41
C LEU A 198 20.88 6.37 9.48
N ALA A 199 22.00 6.93 9.95
CA ALA A 199 22.83 7.84 9.17
C ALA A 199 23.72 7.14 8.13
N THR A 200 24.12 5.89 8.35
CA THR A 200 25.18 5.23 7.56
C THR A 200 24.70 4.04 6.74
N SER A 201 23.57 3.43 7.09
CA SER A 201 23.10 2.23 6.40
C SER A 201 22.56 2.55 5.00
N LYS A 202 23.02 1.78 4.01
CA LYS A 202 22.54 1.86 2.62
C LYS A 202 21.06 1.47 2.46
N VAL A 203 20.47 0.82 3.46
CA VAL A 203 19.04 0.47 3.47
C VAL A 203 18.14 1.71 3.41
N PHE A 204 18.63 2.85 3.88
CA PHE A 204 17.87 4.10 4.03
C PHE A 204 18.14 5.17 2.95
N MET A 205 18.77 4.80 1.83
CA MET A 205 19.19 5.75 0.78
C MET A 205 18.20 5.80 -0.41
N TYR A 206 16.91 5.54 -0.18
CA TYR A 206 15.87 5.41 -1.23
C TYR A 206 14.64 6.32 -1.02
#